data_AF-A0A1V4HS08-F1
#
_entry.id   AF-A0A1V4HS08-F1
#
_cell.length_a   1.000
_cell.length_b   1.000
_cell.length_c   1.000
_cell.angle_alpha   90.00
_cell.angle_beta   90.00
_cell.angle_gamma   90.00
#
_symmetry.space_group_name_H-M   'P 1'
#
loop_
_entity.id
_entity.type
_entity.pdbx_description
1 polymer ?
#
loop_
_entity_poly.entity_id
_entity_poly.type
_entity_poly.pdbx_seq_one_letter_code
_entity_poly.pdbx_strand_id
1 'polypeptide(L)'
;MSAYVTLNKMAGNQLDTCVISVQNTVDMDNGSLVVLGGVLAGNPDIRVVAAPVDVTKDEVVLVQSPEIIEVNGLRVPLTDVTLFTNAKNRPARAYRLKVGDTFTITDDGIAGTTVLNKYVVPVNASMKPAVAADLTGLTRIAFQVIQKLTVSVGSARVAATQLEVVKQA
;
A
#
# COMPACT_ATOMS: atom_id res chain seq x y z
N MET A 1 11.89 -5.65 7.76
CA MET A 1 11.77 -6.14 6.38
C MET A 1 10.65 -5.34 5.76
N SER A 2 10.91 -4.62 4.68
CA SER A 2 9.85 -3.87 4.00
C SER A 2 8.91 -4.85 3.32
N ALA A 3 7.63 -4.50 3.28
CA ALA A 3 6.65 -5.35 2.61
C ALA A 3 6.82 -5.28 1.08
N TYR A 4 6.63 -6.42 0.44
CA TYR A 4 6.61 -6.53 -1.02
C TYR A 4 5.15 -6.54 -1.48
N VAL A 5 4.85 -5.75 -2.53
CA VAL A 5 3.50 -5.61 -3.07
C VAL A 5 3.48 -5.83 -4.57
N THR A 6 2.62 -6.73 -5.01
CA THR A 6 2.28 -6.91 -6.42
C THR A 6 0.87 -6.40 -6.66
N LEU A 7 0.73 -5.50 -7.64
CA LEU A 7 -0.57 -5.07 -8.12
C LEU A 7 -1.12 -6.16 -9.04
N ASN A 8 -2.23 -6.79 -8.66
CA ASN A 8 -2.88 -7.81 -9.49
C ASN A 8 -3.83 -7.09 -10.47
N LYS A 9 -5.13 -7.10 -10.19
CA LYS A 9 -6.13 -6.35 -10.96
C LYS A 9 -6.43 -5.04 -10.24
N MET A 10 -5.87 -3.94 -10.70
CA MET A 10 -6.08 -2.60 -10.12
C MET A 10 -6.65 -1.65 -11.16
N ALA A 11 -7.63 -0.81 -10.77
CA ALA A 11 -8.15 0.26 -11.59
C ALA A 11 -7.05 1.22 -12.06
N GLY A 12 -6.06 1.50 -11.21
CA GLY A 12 -4.90 2.34 -11.56
C GLY A 12 -3.96 1.76 -12.62
N ASN A 13 -4.13 0.50 -13.04
CA ASN A 13 -3.43 -0.05 -14.20
C ASN A 13 -4.13 0.31 -15.53
N GLN A 14 -5.37 0.81 -15.47
CA GLN A 14 -6.19 1.14 -16.63
C GLN A 14 -6.57 2.63 -16.68
N LEU A 15 -6.62 3.28 -15.52
CA LEU A 15 -7.03 4.67 -15.37
C LEU A 15 -5.93 5.45 -14.65
N ASP A 16 -5.26 6.34 -15.39
CA ASP A 16 -4.20 7.20 -14.84
C ASP A 16 -4.70 8.11 -13.71
N THR A 17 -6.00 8.45 -13.71
CA THR A 17 -6.63 9.25 -12.64
C THR A 17 -6.64 8.57 -11.27
N CYS A 18 -6.39 7.25 -11.23
CA CYS A 18 -6.24 6.48 -10.01
C CYS A 18 -4.78 6.37 -9.54
N VAL A 19 -3.81 6.86 -10.31
CA VAL A 19 -2.40 6.91 -9.92
C VAL A 19 -2.06 8.32 -9.48
N ILE A 20 -1.37 8.45 -8.34
CA ILE A 20 -1.03 9.75 -7.78
C ILE A 20 0.38 9.77 -7.21
N SER A 21 1.08 10.89 -7.44
CA SER A 21 2.39 11.15 -6.84
C SER A 21 2.20 11.70 -5.43
N VAL A 22 2.86 11.07 -4.47
CA VAL A 22 2.73 11.40 -3.04
C VAL A 22 4.09 11.62 -2.40
N GLN A 23 4.14 12.40 -1.33
CA GLN A 23 5.34 12.57 -0.52
C GLN A 23 4.98 12.60 0.96
N ASN A 24 5.79 11.91 1.77
CA ASN A 24 5.65 11.88 3.22
C ASN A 24 6.92 12.43 3.89
N THR A 25 6.79 12.88 5.14
CA THR A 25 7.90 13.36 5.98
C THR A 25 8.62 12.24 6.73
N VAL A 26 8.06 11.03 6.68
CA VAL A 26 8.63 9.78 7.20
C VAL A 26 8.81 8.78 6.05
N ASP A 27 9.67 7.78 6.26
CA ASP A 27 9.87 6.70 5.31
C ASP A 27 8.59 5.85 5.20
N MET A 28 8.29 5.33 4.01
CA MET A 28 7.11 4.50 3.77
C MET A 28 7.49 3.20 3.05
N ASP A 29 7.00 2.08 3.56
CA ASP A 29 7.16 0.81 2.86
C ASP A 29 6.14 0.70 1.73
N ASN A 30 6.48 -0.06 0.68
CA ASN A 30 5.46 -0.51 -0.28
C ASN A 30 4.39 -1.30 0.47
N GLY A 31 3.11 -1.07 0.16
CA GLY A 31 1.99 -1.63 0.92
C GLY A 31 1.47 -0.76 2.04
N SER A 32 2.14 0.35 2.33
CA SER A 32 1.63 1.36 3.27
C SER A 32 0.30 1.94 2.78
N LEU A 33 -0.65 2.05 3.70
CA LEU A 33 -1.91 2.77 3.51
C LEU A 33 -1.78 4.17 4.09
N VAL A 34 -1.99 5.17 3.24
CA VAL A 34 -1.81 6.59 3.62
C VAL A 34 -3.01 7.41 3.17
N VAL A 35 -3.18 8.59 3.77
CA VAL A 35 -4.28 9.50 3.44
C VAL A 35 -3.73 10.72 2.70
N LEU A 36 -4.47 11.14 1.68
CA LEU A 36 -4.14 12.32 0.89
C LEU A 36 -4.39 13.59 1.70
N GLY A 37 -3.35 14.41 1.84
CA GLY A 37 -3.40 15.76 2.38
C GLY A 37 -3.40 16.83 1.29
N GLY A 38 -2.79 17.97 1.61
CA GLY A 38 -2.65 19.10 0.69
C GLY A 38 -1.68 18.84 -0.46
N VAL A 39 -1.46 19.88 -1.25
CA VAL A 39 -0.45 19.90 -2.32
C VAL A 39 0.92 20.26 -1.72
N LEU A 40 2.00 19.66 -2.22
CA LEU A 40 3.35 20.01 -1.80
C LEU A 40 3.69 21.44 -2.24
N ALA A 41 4.20 22.26 -1.31
CA ALA A 41 4.60 23.62 -1.62
C ALA A 41 5.68 23.64 -2.71
N GLY A 42 5.45 24.43 -3.77
CA GLY A 42 6.36 24.52 -4.92
C GLY A 42 6.29 23.36 -5.91
N ASN A 43 5.46 22.34 -5.68
CA ASN A 43 5.23 21.25 -6.64
C ASN A 43 3.75 20.83 -6.65
N PRO A 44 2.95 21.35 -7.60
CA PRO A 44 1.51 21.11 -7.63
C PRO A 44 1.10 19.67 -7.94
N ASP A 45 2.00 18.90 -8.55
CA ASP A 45 1.73 17.53 -9.01
C ASP A 45 1.90 16.49 -7.90
N ILE A 46 2.40 16.90 -6.73
CA ILE A 46 2.66 16.02 -5.59
C ILE A 46 1.70 16.35 -4.45
N ARG A 47 1.08 15.31 -3.88
CA ARG A 47 0.27 15.41 -2.67
C ARG A 47 1.08 15.03 -1.44
N VAL A 48 0.93 15.80 -0.37
CA VAL A 48 1.45 15.42 0.95
C VAL A 48 0.58 14.30 1.50
N VAL A 49 1.18 13.29 2.12
CA VAL A 49 0.44 12.18 2.74
C VAL A 49 0.89 11.93 4.19
N ALA A 50 0.01 11.30 4.96
CA ALA A 50 0.26 10.89 6.33
C ALA A 50 -0.43 9.56 6.64
N ALA A 51 -0.16 8.98 7.81
CA ALA A 51 -0.94 7.86 8.32
C ALA A 51 -2.43 8.25 8.47
N PRO A 52 -3.37 7.30 8.32
CA PRO A 52 -4.80 7.58 8.50
C PRO A 52 -5.11 8.22 9.85
N VAL A 53 -6.01 9.20 9.88
CA VAL A 53 -6.42 9.90 11.11
C VAL A 53 -7.84 9.51 11.50
N ASP A 54 -8.74 9.43 10.51
CA ASP A 54 -10.11 8.98 10.65
C ASP A 54 -10.45 7.99 9.52
N VAL A 55 -10.23 6.70 9.78
CA VAL A 55 -10.52 5.61 8.84
C VAL A 55 -11.99 5.53 8.40
N THR A 56 -12.92 6.23 9.05
CA THR A 56 -14.33 6.27 8.65
C THR A 56 -14.61 7.30 7.55
N LYS A 57 -13.70 8.26 7.33
CA LYS A 57 -13.89 9.39 6.39
C LYS A 57 -12.76 9.52 5.38
N ASP A 58 -11.54 9.19 5.78
CA ASP A 58 -10.35 9.47 4.99
C ASP A 58 -10.29 8.68 3.68
N GLU A 59 -9.91 9.35 2.58
CA GLU A 59 -9.54 8.66 1.35
C GLU A 59 -8.16 8.02 1.53
N VAL A 60 -8.16 6.71 1.75
CA VAL A 60 -6.95 5.91 1.88
C VAL A 60 -6.46 5.45 0.52
N VAL A 61 -5.17 5.64 0.26
CA VAL A 61 -4.47 5.19 -0.95
C VAL A 61 -3.36 4.19 -0.59
N LEU A 62 -3.06 3.29 -1.52
CA LEU A 62 -2.02 2.26 -1.38
C LEU A 62 -0.71 2.79 -1.96
N VAL A 63 0.35 2.85 -1.15
CA VAL A 63 1.70 3.18 -1.64
C VAL A 63 2.29 1.96 -2.34
N GLN A 64 2.69 2.15 -3.60
CA GLN A 64 3.44 1.17 -4.36
C GLN A 64 4.30 1.93 -5.38
N SER A 65 5.61 1.95 -5.17
CA SER A 65 6.57 2.49 -6.11
C SER A 65 7.38 1.37 -6.76
N PRO A 66 7.91 1.59 -7.99
CA PRO A 66 8.88 0.69 -8.58
C PRO A 66 10.11 0.53 -7.67
N GLU A 67 10.52 -0.72 -7.43
CA GLU A 67 11.65 -1.09 -6.56
C GLU A 67 12.98 -0.91 -7.30
N ILE A 68 13.26 0.33 -7.69
CA ILE A 68 14.44 0.72 -8.44
C ILE A 68 15.31 1.57 -7.52
N ILE A 69 16.59 1.19 -7.40
CA ILE A 69 17.60 1.99 -6.71
C ILE A 69 18.52 2.68 -7.70
N GLU A 70 19.12 3.78 -7.26
CA GLU A 70 20.17 4.45 -8.04
C GLU A 70 21.53 4.06 -7.48
N VAL A 71 22.37 3.46 -8.31
CA VAL A 71 23.75 3.09 -7.98
C VAL A 71 24.66 3.75 -9.02
N ASN A 72 25.52 4.66 -8.60
CA ASN A 72 26.43 5.43 -9.48
C ASN A 72 25.71 6.15 -10.63
N GLY A 73 24.52 6.72 -10.39
CA GLY A 73 23.73 7.40 -11.42
C GLY A 73 22.92 6.48 -12.33
N LEU A 74 23.01 5.15 -12.15
CA LEU A 74 22.27 4.16 -12.92
C LEU A 74 21.11 3.60 -12.12
N ARG A 75 19.97 3.41 -12.78
CA ARG A 75 18.80 2.73 -12.22
C ARG A 75 19.01 1.21 -12.26
N VAL A 76 19.15 0.60 -11.10
CA VAL A 76 19.39 -0.83 -10.93
C VAL A 76 18.21 -1.44 -10.17
N PRO A 77 17.62 -2.56 -10.65
CA PRO A 77 16.61 -3.27 -9.87
C PRO A 77 17.25 -3.88 -8.63
N LEU A 78 16.54 -3.83 -7.50
CA LEU A 78 16.96 -4.49 -6.28
C LEU A 78 16.96 -6.01 -6.46
N THR A 79 18.05 -6.66 -6.05
CA THR A 79 18.10 -8.13 -5.95
C THR A 79 17.27 -8.64 -4.76
N ASP A 80 17.22 -7.85 -3.68
CA ASP A 80 16.34 -8.07 -2.53
C ASP A 80 15.41 -6.87 -2.37
N VAL A 81 14.17 -7.03 -2.83
CA VAL A 81 13.14 -5.99 -2.81
C VAL A 81 12.65 -5.66 -1.40
N THR A 82 12.98 -6.48 -0.39
CA THR A 82 12.61 -6.20 1.00
C THR A 82 13.46 -5.15 1.68
N LEU A 83 14.53 -4.71 1.01
CA LEU A 83 15.34 -3.56 1.40
C LEU A 83 14.82 -2.26 0.79
N PHE A 84 13.82 -2.32 -0.09
CA PHE A 84 13.24 -1.14 -0.69
C PHE A 84 12.41 -0.35 0.33
N THR A 85 12.61 0.95 0.38
CA THR A 85 11.75 1.86 1.13
C THR A 85 11.57 3.15 0.33
N ASN A 86 10.38 3.73 0.41
CA ASN A 86 10.12 5.05 -0.14
C ASN A 86 10.65 6.07 0.87
N ALA A 87 11.84 6.59 0.63
CA ALA A 87 12.51 7.52 1.52
C ALA A 87 11.68 8.79 1.76
N LYS A 88 11.71 9.30 2.99
CA LYS A 88 11.09 10.55 3.38
C LYS A 88 11.52 11.71 2.47
N ASN A 89 10.60 12.63 2.27
CA ASN A 89 10.79 13.83 1.44
C ASN A 89 11.18 13.53 -0.01
N ARG A 90 10.92 12.30 -0.50
CA ARG A 90 11.02 11.94 -1.91
C ARG A 90 9.63 11.57 -2.43
N PRO A 91 9.34 11.86 -3.71
CA PRO A 91 8.10 11.42 -4.32
C PRO A 91 8.03 9.89 -4.39
N ALA A 92 6.87 9.34 -4.05
CA ALA A 92 6.49 7.96 -4.20
C ALA A 92 5.21 7.87 -5.05
N ARG A 93 4.90 6.68 -5.56
CA ARG A 93 3.66 6.42 -6.28
C ARG A 93 2.65 5.79 -5.33
N ALA A 94 1.41 6.25 -5.42
CA ALA A 94 0.28 5.67 -4.73
C ALA A 94 -0.90 5.43 -5.68
N TYR A 95 -1.76 4.51 -5.27
CA TYR A 95 -2.91 4.05 -6.02
C TYR A 95 -4.18 4.32 -5.21
N ARG A 96 -5.11 5.04 -5.82
CA ARG A 96 -6.49 5.12 -5.34
C ARG A 96 -7.15 3.77 -5.52
N LEU A 97 -7.64 3.23 -4.41
CA LEU A 97 -8.25 1.92 -4.36
C LEU A 97 -9.71 2.02 -4.84
N LYS A 98 -10.16 1.03 -5.62
CA LYS A 98 -11.54 0.88 -6.08
C LYS A 98 -12.10 -0.48 -5.70
N VAL A 99 -13.41 -0.57 -5.45
CA VAL A 99 -14.07 -1.87 -5.18
C VAL A 99 -13.79 -2.84 -6.33
N GLY A 100 -13.37 -4.06 -5.99
CA GLY A 100 -12.95 -5.09 -6.94
C GLY A 100 -11.47 -5.02 -7.33
N ASP A 101 -10.72 -4.02 -6.85
CA ASP A 101 -9.27 -4.01 -6.97
C ASP A 101 -8.66 -5.13 -6.14
N THR A 102 -7.61 -5.75 -6.66
CA THR A 102 -6.87 -6.83 -6.01
C THR A 102 -5.38 -6.57 -6.04
N PHE A 103 -4.73 -6.84 -4.92
CA PHE A 103 -3.28 -6.79 -4.79
C PHE A 103 -2.79 -7.86 -3.82
N THR A 104 -1.53 -8.24 -3.96
CA THR A 104 -0.85 -9.19 -3.09
C THR A 104 0.18 -8.44 -2.29
N ILE A 105 0.20 -8.68 -0.97
CA ILE A 105 1.17 -8.10 -0.05
C ILE A 105 1.77 -9.21 0.81
N THR A 106 3.06 -9.14 1.12
CA THR A 106 3.68 -10.06 2.09
C THR A 106 3.05 -9.89 3.47
N ASP A 107 2.97 -10.97 4.25
CA ASP A 107 2.30 -10.93 5.57
C ASP A 107 2.98 -9.94 6.53
N ASP A 108 4.28 -9.65 6.33
CA ASP A 108 5.02 -8.59 7.03
C ASP A 108 4.47 -7.18 6.79
N GLY A 109 3.66 -6.97 5.75
CA GLY A 109 2.97 -5.72 5.46
C GLY A 109 1.61 -5.58 6.17
N ILE A 110 1.16 -6.60 6.91
CA ILE A 110 -0.11 -6.59 7.65
C ILE A 110 0.17 -6.76 9.15
N ALA A 111 -0.57 -6.05 9.99
CA ALA A 111 -0.55 -6.25 11.44
C ALA A 111 -1.49 -7.41 11.81
N GLY A 112 -0.91 -8.48 12.37
CA GLY A 112 -1.62 -9.70 12.76
C GLY A 112 -1.67 -10.76 11.66
N THR A 113 -2.27 -11.91 11.97
CA THR A 113 -2.33 -13.07 11.07
C THR A 113 -3.63 -13.06 10.27
N THR A 114 -3.54 -12.86 8.96
CA THR A 114 -4.71 -12.89 8.08
C THR A 114 -5.32 -14.29 7.98
N VAL A 115 -6.64 -14.33 7.86
CA VAL A 115 -7.44 -15.56 7.73
C VAL A 115 -8.28 -15.44 6.46
N LEU A 116 -8.39 -16.54 5.70
CA LEU A 116 -9.19 -16.58 4.48
C LEU A 116 -10.66 -16.18 4.77
N ASN A 117 -11.26 -15.39 3.87
CA ASN A 117 -12.62 -14.85 4.00
C ASN A 117 -12.83 -13.94 5.24
N LYS A 118 -11.76 -13.47 5.86
CA LYS A 118 -11.78 -12.40 6.86
C LYS A 118 -11.25 -11.10 6.27
N TYR A 119 -11.24 -10.06 7.10
CA TYR A 119 -10.98 -8.71 6.63
C TYR A 119 -9.62 -8.20 7.08
N VAL A 120 -9.11 -7.25 6.31
CA VAL A 120 -8.00 -6.38 6.63
C VAL A 120 -8.51 -4.95 6.45
N VAL A 121 -8.19 -4.06 7.39
CA VAL A 121 -8.69 -2.69 7.41
C VAL A 121 -7.55 -1.72 7.76
N PRO A 122 -7.60 -0.47 7.27
CA PRO A 122 -6.69 0.57 7.77
C PRO A 122 -6.93 0.85 9.25
N VAL A 123 -5.92 1.37 9.93
CA VAL A 123 -5.96 1.71 11.36
C VAL A 123 -5.49 3.14 11.55
N ASN A 124 -6.19 3.90 12.41
CA ASN A 124 -5.77 5.25 12.77
C ASN A 124 -4.33 5.26 13.29
N ALA A 125 -3.56 6.28 12.92
CA ALA A 125 -2.16 6.48 13.25
C ALA A 125 -1.18 5.37 12.78
N SER A 126 -1.62 4.44 11.92
CA SER A 126 -0.77 3.38 11.37
C SER A 126 -0.84 3.35 9.85
N MET A 127 0.32 3.38 9.20
CA MET A 127 0.41 3.11 7.77
C MET A 127 0.25 1.62 7.44
N LYS A 128 0.38 0.75 8.45
CA LYS A 128 0.20 -0.69 8.31
C LYS A 128 -1.27 -1.06 8.58
N PRO A 129 -1.97 -1.72 7.64
CA PRO A 129 -3.31 -2.22 7.92
C PRO A 129 -3.28 -3.37 8.93
N ALA A 130 -4.41 -3.62 9.58
CA ALA A 130 -4.56 -4.70 10.55
C ALA A 130 -5.71 -5.64 10.19
N VAL A 131 -5.63 -6.86 10.69
CA VAL A 131 -6.72 -7.84 10.57
C VAL A 131 -7.97 -7.40 11.33
N ALA A 132 -9.13 -7.70 10.78
CA ALA A 132 -10.43 -7.48 11.39
C ALA A 132 -11.34 -8.71 11.21
N ALA A 133 -12.08 -9.05 12.27
CA ALA A 133 -13.00 -10.19 12.25
C ALA A 133 -14.27 -9.92 11.42
N ASP A 134 -14.71 -8.65 11.39
CA ASP A 134 -15.88 -8.14 10.70
C ASP A 134 -15.69 -6.66 10.30
N LEU A 135 -16.72 -6.06 9.69
CA LEU A 135 -16.73 -4.66 9.22
C LEU A 135 -17.54 -3.70 10.12
N THR A 136 -17.75 -4.05 11.39
CA THR A 136 -18.55 -3.24 12.33
C THR A 136 -17.92 -1.88 12.64
N GLY A 137 -16.60 -1.73 12.49
CA GLY A 137 -15.85 -0.50 12.77
C GLY A 137 -16.09 0.67 11.80
N LEU A 138 -17.07 0.56 10.88
CA LEU A 138 -17.46 1.61 9.93
C LEU A 138 -16.33 2.16 9.05
N THR A 139 -15.21 1.45 8.93
CA THR A 139 -14.11 1.85 8.04
C THR A 139 -14.63 2.16 6.64
N ARG A 140 -14.14 3.24 6.05
CA ARG A 140 -14.50 3.69 4.71
C ARG A 140 -14.06 2.68 3.66
N ILE A 141 -12.89 2.07 3.87
CA ILE A 141 -12.32 1.05 3.02
C ILE A 141 -12.05 -0.25 3.79
N ALA A 142 -12.29 -1.38 3.15
CA ALA A 142 -11.95 -2.69 3.70
C ALA A 142 -11.53 -3.65 2.62
N PHE A 143 -10.68 -4.59 3.01
CA PHE A 143 -10.17 -5.64 2.13
C PHE A 143 -10.61 -7.01 2.63
N GLN A 144 -11.07 -7.88 1.74
CA GLN A 144 -11.29 -9.29 2.04
C GLN A 144 -10.04 -10.08 1.66
N VAL A 145 -9.67 -11.03 2.51
CA VAL A 145 -8.62 -12.01 2.21
C VAL A 145 -9.20 -13.06 1.27
N ILE A 146 -8.76 -13.05 0.01
CA ILE A 146 -9.26 -13.97 -1.03
C ILE A 146 -8.33 -15.14 -1.27
N GLN A 147 -7.03 -14.99 -0.96
CA GLN A 147 -6.06 -16.06 -1.13
C GLN A 147 -4.87 -15.92 -0.18
N LYS A 148 -4.36 -17.06 0.28
CA LYS A 148 -3.06 -17.21 0.95
C LYS A 148 -2.10 -17.88 0.00
N LEU A 149 -0.91 -17.32 -0.17
CA LEU A 149 0.08 -17.81 -1.12
C LEU A 149 1.50 -17.57 -0.61
N THR A 150 2.47 -18.05 -1.37
CA THR A 150 3.88 -17.71 -1.18
C THR A 150 4.40 -17.00 -2.43
N VAL A 151 5.16 -15.94 -2.21
CA VAL A 151 5.81 -15.16 -3.27
C VAL A 151 7.32 -15.38 -3.19
N SER A 152 7.98 -15.35 -4.35
CA SER A 152 9.43 -15.36 -4.40
C SER A 152 9.94 -13.94 -4.24
N VAL A 153 10.74 -13.70 -3.21
CA VAL A 153 11.48 -12.45 -3.01
C VAL A 153 12.96 -12.78 -3.04
N GLY A 154 13.64 -12.40 -4.13
CA GLY A 154 15.00 -12.87 -4.40
C GLY A 154 15.04 -14.40 -4.45
N SER A 155 15.84 -15.02 -3.59
CA SER A 155 15.93 -16.47 -3.42
C SER A 155 15.00 -17.05 -2.35
N ALA A 156 14.31 -16.20 -1.57
CA ALA A 156 13.46 -16.62 -0.47
C ALA A 156 11.99 -16.81 -0.90
N ARG A 157 11.28 -17.73 -0.23
CA ARG A 157 9.82 -17.88 -0.34
C ARG A 157 9.18 -17.26 0.89
N VAL A 158 8.40 -16.21 0.68
CA VAL A 158 7.78 -15.42 1.75
C VAL A 158 6.26 -15.61 1.72
N ALA A 159 5.64 -15.75 2.89
CA ALA A 159 4.19 -15.82 3.00
C ALA A 159 3.56 -14.48 2.58
N ALA A 160 2.50 -14.57 1.79
CA ALA A 160 1.78 -13.42 1.29
C ALA A 160 0.27 -13.66 1.27
N THR A 161 -0.45 -12.56 1.29
CA THR A 161 -1.90 -12.53 1.28
C THR A 161 -2.37 -11.70 0.09
N GLN A 162 -3.28 -12.27 -0.70
CA GLN A 162 -4.01 -11.53 -1.71
C GLN A 162 -5.29 -10.96 -1.11
N LEU A 163 -5.47 -9.66 -1.34
CA LEU A 163 -6.55 -8.84 -0.81
C LEU A 163 -7.42 -8.32 -1.96
N GLU A 164 -8.73 -8.31 -1.76
CA GLU A 164 -9.71 -7.66 -2.63
C GLU A 164 -10.38 -6.50 -1.90
N VAL A 165 -10.48 -5.33 -2.53
CA VAL A 165 -11.24 -4.20 -2.00
C VAL A 165 -12.74 -4.53 -2.08
N VAL A 166 -13.37 -4.76 -0.93
CA VAL A 166 -14.81 -5.13 -0.87
C VAL A 166 -15.70 -3.98 -0.41
N LYS A 167 -15.11 -2.91 0.12
CA LYS A 167 -15.84 -1.72 0.56
C LYS A 167 -15.05 -0.47 0.19
N GLN A 168 -15.75 0.51 -0.37
CA GLN A 168 -15.31 1.88 -0.54
C GLN A 168 -16.56 2.77 -0.48
N ALA A 169 -16.78 3.42 0.65
CA ALA A 169 -17.84 4.43 0.81
C ALA A 169 -17.29 5.83 0.46
#